data_AF-V5SCR8-F1
#
_entry.id   AF-V5SCR8-F1
#
_cell.length_a   1.000
_cell.length_b   1.000
_cell.length_c   1.000
_cell.angle_alpha   90.00
_cell.angle_beta   90.00
_cell.angle_gamma   90.00
#
_symmetry.space_group_name_H-M   'P 1'
#
loop_
_entity.id
_entity.type
_entity.pdbx_description
1 polymer ?
#
loop_
_entity_poly.entity_id
_entity_poly.type
_entity_poly.pdbx_seq_one_letter_code
_entity_poly.pdbx_strand_id
1 'polypeptide(L)'
;MRGWLGVVTCALVGVAVVAGPLRAGEYDYEDDMEPTQTLAQEHVLPVPRVTIYPGDVITENMLSDRPFFGAEYEGRGFAGSQGDLVGRVARQTLLPHLPIAATAVREPHAVVQGRPAVVYFQSGSLIISATAMPLQAGVAGEVISLRNTDSGTTIRGVVQGDGTVRVGLP
;
A
#
# COMPACT_ATOMS: atom_id res chain seq x y z
N MET A 1 10.39 -49.92 11.65
CA MET A 1 9.49 -50.92 11.03
C MET A 1 8.11 -50.31 10.93
N ARG A 2 7.45 -50.40 9.75
CA ARG A 2 6.20 -49.72 9.31
C ARG A 2 6.47 -48.28 8.84
N GLY A 3 6.29 -47.85 7.59
CA GLY A 3 5.68 -48.43 6.39
C GLY A 3 4.66 -47.44 5.83
N TRP A 4 4.94 -46.82 4.68
CA TRP A 4 3.93 -46.48 3.66
C TRP A 4 4.59 -46.05 2.33
N LEU A 5 4.64 -46.96 1.36
CA LEU A 5 4.71 -46.61 -0.07
C LEU A 5 3.26 -46.54 -0.56
N GLY A 6 2.82 -45.36 -0.98
CA GLY A 6 1.52 -45.16 -1.63
C GLY A 6 1.71 -45.01 -3.13
N VAL A 7 1.66 -46.13 -3.84
CA VAL A 7 1.52 -46.23 -5.29
C VAL A 7 0.10 -45.77 -5.65
N VAL A 8 -0.04 -44.71 -6.43
CA VAL A 8 -1.35 -44.32 -7.01
C VAL A 8 -1.39 -44.81 -8.45
N THR A 9 -2.17 -45.85 -8.62
CA THR A 9 -2.43 -46.62 -9.83
C THR A 9 -3.17 -45.80 -10.88
N CYS A 10 -2.67 -45.89 -12.11
CA CYS A 10 -3.25 -45.38 -13.34
C CYS A 10 -4.57 -46.11 -13.64
N ALA A 11 -5.70 -45.38 -13.66
CA ALA A 11 -7.00 -45.92 -14.04
C ALA A 11 -7.23 -45.71 -15.55
N LEU A 12 -7.08 -46.79 -16.31
CA LEU A 12 -7.59 -46.93 -17.67
C LEU A 12 -9.12 -46.97 -17.62
N VAL A 13 -9.78 -45.98 -18.20
CA VAL A 13 -11.22 -46.06 -18.51
C VAL A 13 -11.37 -46.32 -20.01
N GLY A 14 -11.83 -47.53 -20.33
CA GLY A 14 -12.13 -47.98 -21.68
C GLY A 14 -13.34 -47.23 -22.25
N VAL A 15 -13.17 -46.66 -23.44
CA VAL A 15 -14.23 -46.05 -24.23
C VAL A 15 -14.84 -47.12 -25.13
N ALA A 16 -16.10 -47.46 -24.89
CA ALA A 16 -16.91 -48.27 -25.81
C ALA A 16 -17.50 -47.36 -26.90
N VAL A 17 -17.02 -47.53 -28.13
CA VAL A 17 -17.52 -46.82 -29.32
C VAL A 17 -18.79 -47.53 -29.81
N VAL A 18 -19.94 -46.86 -29.72
CA VAL A 18 -21.15 -47.23 -30.49
C VAL A 18 -21.16 -46.37 -31.77
N ALA A 19 -21.05 -47.06 -32.91
CA ALA A 19 -21.09 -46.46 -34.23
C ALA A 19 -22.54 -46.16 -34.62
N GLY A 20 -22.85 -44.88 -34.82
CA GLY A 20 -24.03 -44.41 -35.54
C GLY A 20 -23.57 -43.54 -36.70
N PRO A 21 -23.95 -43.84 -37.96
CA PRO A 21 -23.64 -42.95 -39.06
C PRO A 21 -24.61 -41.78 -38.97
N LEU A 22 -24.18 -40.56 -39.27
CA LEU A 22 -24.97 -39.58 -40.04
C LEU A 22 -24.27 -38.22 -40.10
N ARG A 23 -24.12 -37.77 -41.36
CA ARG A 23 -24.05 -36.39 -41.82
C ARG A 23 -22.68 -35.71 -41.70
N ALA A 24 -21.98 -35.69 -42.82
CA ALA A 24 -20.90 -34.76 -43.12
C ALA A 24 -21.39 -33.33 -42.92
N GLY A 25 -21.04 -32.74 -41.78
CA GLY A 25 -20.81 -31.32 -41.65
C GLY A 25 -19.30 -31.15 -41.65
N GLU A 26 -18.78 -30.57 -42.72
CA GLU A 26 -17.44 -29.99 -42.73
C GLU A 26 -17.44 -28.88 -41.68
N TYR A 27 -16.89 -29.16 -40.50
CA TYR A 27 -16.57 -28.14 -39.53
C TYR A 27 -15.07 -27.89 -39.70
N ASP A 28 -14.74 -26.89 -40.52
CA ASP A 28 -13.42 -26.28 -40.53
C ASP A 28 -13.12 -25.78 -39.11
N TYR A 29 -12.38 -26.59 -38.36
CA TYR A 29 -11.68 -26.17 -37.17
C TYR A 29 -10.41 -25.46 -37.67
N GLU A 30 -10.51 -24.15 -37.86
CA GLU A 30 -9.32 -23.30 -37.84
C GLU A 30 -8.74 -23.39 -36.42
N ASP A 31 -7.75 -24.28 -36.27
CA ASP A 31 -6.98 -24.57 -35.08
C ASP A 31 -6.00 -23.42 -34.80
N ASP A 32 -6.53 -22.22 -34.54
CA ASP A 32 -5.76 -21.09 -34.02
C ASP A 32 -5.82 -21.08 -32.48
N MET A 33 -5.54 -22.23 -31.86
CA MET A 33 -5.19 -22.28 -30.44
C MET A 33 -3.69 -21.99 -30.30
N GLU A 34 -3.29 -20.75 -30.60
CA GLU A 34 -2.01 -20.22 -30.12
C GLU A 34 -2.05 -20.26 -28.58
N PRO A 35 -1.24 -21.08 -27.89
CA PRO A 35 -1.11 -20.93 -26.45
C PRO A 35 -0.43 -19.58 -26.24
N THR A 36 -1.21 -18.54 -25.95
CA THR A 36 -0.65 -17.28 -25.46
C THR A 36 0.02 -17.62 -24.13
N GLN A 37 1.29 -17.96 -24.20
CA GLN A 37 2.19 -17.92 -23.08
C GLN A 37 2.25 -16.45 -22.69
N THR A 38 1.37 -16.02 -21.80
CA THR A 38 1.54 -14.75 -21.10
C THR A 38 2.85 -14.89 -20.35
N LEU A 39 3.93 -14.40 -20.95
CA LEU A 39 5.23 -14.29 -20.32
C LEU A 39 5.00 -13.51 -19.04
N ALA A 40 5.24 -14.16 -17.89
CA ALA A 40 5.10 -13.52 -16.59
C ALA A 40 5.92 -12.23 -16.62
N GLN A 41 5.25 -11.07 -16.65
CA GLN A 41 5.94 -9.79 -16.70
C GLN A 41 6.74 -9.63 -15.41
N GLU A 42 7.98 -9.19 -15.57
CA GLU A 42 8.88 -8.86 -14.48
C GLU A 42 8.48 -7.49 -13.93
N HIS A 43 7.99 -7.46 -12.68
CA HIS A 43 7.66 -6.24 -11.97
C HIS A 43 8.68 -6.01 -10.87
N VAL A 44 9.40 -4.89 -10.97
CA VAL A 44 10.33 -4.48 -9.92
C VAL A 44 9.53 -3.83 -8.82
N LEU A 45 9.46 -4.48 -7.65
CA LEU A 45 8.74 -3.97 -6.49
C LEU A 45 9.70 -3.69 -5.33
N PRO A 46 9.45 -2.61 -4.56
CA PRO A 46 10.18 -2.32 -3.34
C PRO A 46 9.76 -3.29 -2.22
N VAL A 47 10.76 -3.90 -1.59
CA VAL A 47 10.60 -4.76 -0.42
C VAL A 47 11.37 -4.21 0.78
N PRO A 48 10.89 -4.43 2.02
CA PRO A 48 11.66 -4.11 3.21
C PRO A 48 12.86 -5.06 3.34
N ARG A 49 14.01 -4.52 3.75
CA ARG A 49 15.20 -5.28 4.14
C ARG A 49 15.15 -5.72 5.61
N VAL A 50 14.38 -4.98 6.40
CA VAL A 50 14.21 -5.16 7.85
C VAL A 50 12.72 -5.17 8.18
N THR A 51 12.37 -5.72 9.33
CA THR A 51 11.01 -5.61 9.85
C THR A 51 10.73 -4.16 10.24
N ILE A 52 9.67 -3.56 9.66
CA ILE A 52 9.23 -2.20 9.99
C ILE A 52 7.95 -2.29 10.81
N TYR A 53 7.92 -1.65 11.96
CA TYR A 53 6.76 -1.69 12.86
C TYR A 53 5.74 -0.60 12.51
N PRO A 54 4.46 -0.78 12.89
CA PRO A 54 3.46 0.26 12.70
C PRO A 54 3.84 1.54 13.46
N GLY A 55 3.81 2.67 12.76
CA GLY A 55 4.21 3.97 13.29
C GLY A 55 5.62 4.40 12.93
N ASP A 56 6.46 3.49 12.43
CA ASP A 56 7.81 3.82 11.96
C ASP A 56 7.77 4.53 10.60
N VAL A 57 8.70 5.47 10.43
CA VAL A 57 8.93 6.19 9.16
C VAL A 57 9.79 5.33 8.25
N ILE A 58 9.33 5.10 7.03
CA ILE A 58 10.03 4.34 6.00
C ILE A 58 11.13 5.21 5.40
N THR A 59 12.36 4.68 5.38
CA THR A 59 13.53 5.36 4.80
C THR A 59 14.09 4.54 3.63
N GLU A 60 14.80 5.18 2.71
CA GLU A 60 15.40 4.53 1.53
C GLU A 60 16.28 3.34 1.92
N ASN A 61 17.06 3.45 2.99
CA ASN A 61 17.98 2.41 3.42
C ASN A 61 17.27 1.13 3.93
N MET A 62 15.99 1.24 4.29
CA MET A 62 15.15 0.11 4.70
C MET A 62 14.51 -0.62 3.51
N LEU A 63 14.53 -0.02 2.32
CA LEU A 63 13.91 -0.56 1.11
C LEU A 63 14.97 -1.19 0.20
N SER A 64 14.55 -2.14 -0.62
CA SER A 64 15.34 -2.74 -1.68
C SER A 64 14.43 -3.14 -2.81
N ASP A 65 14.89 -2.99 -4.04
CA ASP A 65 14.11 -3.42 -5.20
C ASP A 65 14.37 -4.89 -5.49
N ARG A 66 13.29 -5.63 -5.75
CA ARG A 66 13.32 -7.03 -6.13
C ARG A 66 12.39 -7.26 -7.31
N PRO A 67 12.81 -8.04 -8.32
CA PRO A 67 11.91 -8.47 -9.37
C PRO A 67 10.96 -9.55 -8.84
N PHE A 68 9.67 -9.34 -9.08
CA PHE A 68 8.61 -10.32 -8.86
C PHE A 68 7.97 -10.68 -10.20
N PHE A 69 7.51 -11.92 -10.31
CA PHE A 69 6.95 -12.47 -11.53
C PHE A 69 5.51 -12.89 -11.25
N GLY A 70 4.57 -12.43 -12.08
CA GLY A 70 3.17 -12.86 -12.02
C GLY A 70 2.16 -11.72 -12.05
N ALA A 71 0.96 -12.02 -12.56
CA ALA A 71 -0.12 -11.05 -12.72
C ALA A 71 -0.66 -10.48 -11.39
N GLU A 72 -0.36 -11.12 -10.26
CA GLU A 72 -0.71 -10.62 -8.93
C GLU A 72 0.05 -9.33 -8.56
N TYR A 73 1.21 -9.09 -9.17
CA TYR A 73 2.06 -7.92 -8.93
C TYR A 73 1.80 -6.75 -9.90
N GLU A 74 0.96 -6.95 -10.91
CA GLU A 74 0.59 -5.94 -11.93
C GLU A 74 -0.40 -4.88 -11.43
N GLY A 75 -0.96 -5.06 -10.23
CA GLY A 75 -2.02 -4.21 -9.71
C GLY A 75 -1.54 -2.98 -8.91
N ARG A 76 -2.37 -1.94 -8.85
CA ARG A 76 -2.22 -0.78 -7.93
C ARG A 76 -2.31 -1.15 -6.42
N GLY A 77 -2.34 -2.44 -6.10
CA GLY A 77 -2.32 -2.93 -4.73
C GLY A 77 -0.96 -2.75 -4.05
N PHE A 78 0.12 -2.70 -4.83
CA PHE A 78 1.49 -2.56 -4.35
C PHE A 78 2.08 -1.20 -4.71
N ALA A 79 3.08 -0.76 -3.93
CA ALA A 79 3.85 0.42 -4.27
C ALA A 79 4.76 0.13 -5.47
N GLY A 80 4.72 0.98 -6.50
CA GLY A 80 5.48 0.76 -7.73
C GLY A 80 6.94 1.23 -7.67
N SER A 81 7.28 2.07 -6.69
CA SER A 81 8.64 2.59 -6.54
C SER A 81 9.01 2.83 -5.07
N GLN A 82 10.32 2.85 -4.78
CA GLN A 82 10.82 3.25 -3.46
C GLN A 82 10.45 4.69 -3.15
N GLY A 83 10.52 5.60 -4.14
CA GLY A 83 10.22 7.02 -3.95
C GLY A 83 8.81 7.27 -3.43
N ASP A 84 7.85 6.43 -3.81
CA ASP A 84 6.47 6.52 -3.30
C ASP A 84 6.36 6.15 -1.82
N LEU A 85 7.31 5.39 -1.28
CA LEU A 85 7.29 4.86 0.09
C LEU A 85 8.13 5.68 1.07
N VAL A 86 9.18 6.33 0.58
CA VAL A 86 10.11 7.09 1.40
C VAL A 86 9.40 8.25 2.08
N GLY A 87 9.60 8.39 3.40
CA GLY A 87 8.96 9.41 4.22
C GLY A 87 7.52 9.07 4.64
N ARG A 88 6.93 7.98 4.15
CA ARG A 88 5.64 7.48 4.64
C ARG A 88 5.79 6.72 5.95
N VAL A 89 4.68 6.55 6.65
CA VAL A 89 4.59 5.83 7.92
C VAL A 89 3.90 4.49 7.70
N ALA A 90 4.47 3.43 8.25
CA ALA A 90 3.86 2.11 8.22
C ALA A 90 2.57 2.08 9.06
N ARG A 91 1.49 1.54 8.48
CA ARG A 91 0.21 1.31 9.16
C ARG A 91 0.14 -0.06 9.83
N GLN A 92 0.86 -1.03 9.29
CA GLN A 92 0.97 -2.40 9.79
C GLN A 92 2.42 -2.87 9.77
N THR A 93 2.71 -4.01 10.40
CA THR A 93 4.05 -4.61 10.38
C THR A 93 4.41 -5.03 8.97
N LEU A 94 5.47 -4.45 8.43
CA LEU A 94 6.04 -4.85 7.14
C LEU A 94 7.13 -5.87 7.38
N LEU A 95 6.95 -7.07 6.82
CA LEU A 95 7.91 -8.15 6.92
C LEU A 95 9.01 -7.99 5.87
N PRO A 96 10.25 -8.41 6.19
CA PRO A 96 11.34 -8.37 5.23
C PRO A 96 11.03 -9.27 4.02
N HIS A 97 11.49 -8.83 2.85
CA HIS A 97 11.39 -9.54 1.56
C HIS A 97 9.97 -9.71 0.99
N LEU A 98 8.96 -9.11 1.63
CA LEU A 98 7.59 -9.11 1.13
C LEU A 98 7.30 -7.79 0.39
N PRO A 99 6.57 -7.81 -0.74
CA PRO A 99 6.17 -6.59 -1.42
C PRO A 99 5.26 -5.74 -0.53
N ILE A 100 5.46 -4.42 -0.60
CA ILE A 100 4.73 -3.46 0.24
C ILE A 100 3.43 -3.08 -0.45
N ALA A 101 2.32 -3.43 0.18
CA ALA A 101 1.01 -2.97 -0.28
C ALA A 101 0.87 -1.45 -0.11
N ALA A 102 0.31 -0.76 -1.09
CA ALA A 102 0.07 0.68 -1.03
C ALA A 102 -0.86 1.07 0.14
N THR A 103 -1.75 0.16 0.56
CA THR A 103 -2.64 0.34 1.72
C THR A 103 -1.94 0.15 3.07
N ALA A 104 -0.73 -0.42 3.08
CA ALA A 104 0.05 -0.69 4.28
C ALA A 104 0.82 0.55 4.75
N VAL A 105 0.85 1.62 3.95
CA VAL A 105 1.56 2.87 4.23
C VAL A 105 0.60 4.05 4.23
N ARG A 106 0.94 5.09 4.97
CA ARG A 106 0.18 6.36 5.02
C ARG A 106 1.13 7.55 5.04
N GLU A 107 0.67 8.74 4.67
CA GLU A 107 1.44 9.95 4.93
C GLU A 107 1.70 10.12 6.44
N PRO A 108 2.88 10.63 6.84
CA PRO A 108 3.13 10.96 8.23
C PRO A 108 2.12 12.00 8.70
N HIS A 109 1.60 11.81 9.91
CA HIS A 109 0.82 12.86 10.55
C HIS A 109 1.76 14.04 10.81
N ALA A 110 1.47 15.18 10.17
CA ALA A 110 2.19 16.41 10.44
C ALA A 110 1.96 16.86 11.90
N VAL A 111 0.77 16.57 12.45
CA VAL A 111 0.44 16.88 13.85
C VAL A 111 -0.19 15.67 14.53
N VAL A 112 0.32 15.32 15.71
CA VAL A 112 -0.16 14.19 16.54
C VAL A 112 -0.97 14.72 17.73
N GLN A 113 -2.09 14.08 18.03
CA GLN A 113 -2.90 14.41 19.21
C GLN A 113 -2.06 14.37 20.50
N GLY A 114 -2.21 15.41 21.32
CA GLY A 114 -1.53 15.49 22.62
C GLY A 114 -0.04 15.83 22.57
N ARG A 115 0.56 16.01 21.39
CA ARG A 115 1.91 16.55 21.24
C ARG A 115 1.82 18.06 20.98
N PRO A 116 2.48 18.94 21.76
CA PRO A 116 2.40 20.37 21.56
C PRO A 116 2.92 20.75 20.16
N ALA A 117 2.13 21.54 19.43
CA ALA A 117 2.46 22.04 18.10
C ALA A 117 2.50 23.57 18.11
N VAL A 118 3.36 24.15 17.27
CA VAL A 118 3.45 25.60 17.11
C VAL A 118 2.38 26.07 16.13
N VAL A 119 1.64 27.09 16.55
CA VAL A 119 0.57 27.70 15.80
C VAL A 119 0.99 29.08 15.36
N TYR A 120 0.85 29.37 14.07
CA TYR A 120 1.09 30.67 13.48
C TYR A 120 -0.24 31.30 13.06
N PHE A 121 -0.53 32.48 13.60
CA PHE A 121 -1.61 33.32 13.12
C PHE A 121 -1.01 34.46 12.29
N GLN A 122 -1.46 34.60 11.06
CA GLN A 122 -1.01 35.66 10.16
C GLN A 122 -2.20 36.52 9.72
N SER A 123 -2.11 37.83 9.96
CA SER A 123 -3.07 38.81 9.45
C SER A 123 -2.31 40.02 8.92
N GLY A 124 -2.23 40.16 7.59
CA GLY A 124 -1.41 41.18 6.94
C GLY A 124 0.08 41.04 7.32
N SER A 125 0.63 42.06 7.99
CA SER A 125 2.00 42.09 8.51
C SER A 125 2.16 41.56 9.94
N LEU A 126 1.06 41.23 10.62
CA LEU A 126 1.09 40.71 11.99
C LEU A 126 1.25 39.18 11.96
N ILE A 127 2.31 38.69 12.60
CA ILE A 127 2.55 37.26 12.83
C ILE A 127 2.57 37.02 14.34
N ILE A 128 1.68 36.15 14.81
CA ILE A 128 1.64 35.69 16.20
C ILE A 128 2.00 34.21 16.21
N SER A 129 2.93 33.83 17.09
CA SER A 129 3.25 32.43 17.36
C SER A 129 2.76 32.05 18.75
N ALA A 130 2.13 30.89 18.87
CA ALA A 130 1.66 30.35 20.13
C ALA A 130 1.84 28.83 20.14
N THR A 131 1.95 28.24 21.33
CA THR A 131 1.94 26.77 21.47
C THR A 131 0.51 26.30 21.72
N ALA A 132 0.09 25.25 21.03
CA ALA A 132 -1.22 24.65 21.24
C ALA A 132 -1.14 23.13 21.29
N MET A 133 -2.05 22.53 22.05
CA MET A 133 -2.25 21.10 22.14
C MET A 133 -3.29 20.65 21.12
N PRO A 134 -2.93 19.83 20.12
CA PRO A 134 -3.86 19.28 19.15
C PRO A 134 -4.84 18.33 19.83
N LEU A 135 -6.14 18.54 19.62
CA LEU A 135 -7.18 17.64 20.13
C LEU A 135 -7.40 16.43 19.22
N GLN A 136 -6.94 16.51 17.97
CA GLN A 136 -7.01 15.46 16.97
C GLN A 136 -5.69 15.40 16.21
N ALA A 137 -5.34 14.22 15.70
CA ALA A 137 -4.24 14.07 14.76
C ALA A 137 -4.68 14.58 13.37
N GLY A 138 -3.76 15.14 12.60
CA GLY A 138 -4.05 15.68 11.28
C GLY A 138 -2.88 15.51 10.32
N VAL A 139 -3.22 15.43 9.03
CA VAL A 139 -2.23 15.47 7.94
C VAL A 139 -2.04 16.89 7.42
N ALA A 140 -0.96 17.13 6.68
CA ALA A 140 -0.72 18.43 6.05
C ALA A 140 -1.90 18.82 5.14
N GLY A 141 -2.40 20.06 5.28
CA GLY A 141 -3.55 20.59 4.56
C GLY A 141 -4.91 20.32 5.23
N GLU A 142 -4.96 19.51 6.29
CA GLU A 142 -6.20 19.24 7.02
C GLU A 142 -6.51 20.32 8.07
N VAL A 143 -7.81 20.58 8.30
CA VAL A 143 -8.27 21.51 9.33
C VAL A 143 -8.49 20.76 10.63
N ILE A 144 -7.70 21.08 11.65
CA ILE A 144 -7.80 20.45 12.98
C ILE A 144 -8.16 21.44 14.07
N SER A 145 -8.76 20.94 15.14
CA SER A 145 -9.01 21.69 16.38
C SER A 145 -7.86 21.51 17.36
N LEU A 146 -7.33 22.62 17.87
CA LEU A 146 -6.29 22.66 18.89
C LEU A 146 -6.77 23.48 20.09
N ARG A 147 -6.24 23.18 21.27
CA ARG A 147 -6.44 23.97 22.48
C ARG A 147 -5.15 24.73 22.79
N ASN A 148 -5.22 26.05 22.85
CA ASN A 148 -4.09 26.85 23.30
C ASN A 148 -3.78 26.52 24.76
N THR A 149 -2.52 26.21 25.07
CA THR A 149 -2.07 25.84 26.43
C THR A 149 -2.10 27.00 27.40
N ASP A 150 -1.88 28.21 26.90
CA ASP A 150 -1.76 29.43 27.68
C ASP A 150 -3.14 30.06 27.95
N SER A 151 -3.98 30.17 26.91
CA SER A 151 -5.31 30.79 27.04
C SER A 151 -6.44 29.81 27.33
N GLY A 152 -6.22 28.51 27.13
CA GLY A 152 -7.24 27.47 27.27
C GLY A 152 -8.31 27.46 26.17
N THR A 153 -8.26 28.42 25.24
CA THR A 153 -9.22 28.56 24.13
C THR A 153 -8.96 27.53 23.04
N THR A 154 -10.05 26.97 22.49
CA THR A 154 -9.98 26.08 21.32
C THR A 154 -9.95 26.90 20.03
N ILE A 155 -8.93 26.68 19.22
CA ILE A 155 -8.69 27.32 17.92
C ILE A 155 -8.75 26.27 16.81
N ARG A 156 -9.18 26.68 15.61
CA ARG A 156 -9.19 25.84 14.40
C ARG A 156 -8.16 26.39 13.42
N GLY A 157 -7.36 25.50 12.84
CA GLY A 157 -6.32 25.89 11.89
C GLY A 157 -6.00 24.78 10.90
N VAL A 158 -5.31 25.16 9.83
CA VAL A 158 -4.84 24.27 8.77
C VAL A 158 -3.42 23.81 9.10
N VAL A 159 -3.22 22.50 9.17
CA VAL A 159 -1.90 21.91 9.40
C VAL A 159 -1.00 22.16 8.19
N GLN A 160 0.23 22.58 8.41
CA GLN A 160 1.26 22.75 7.40
C GLN A 160 2.15 21.49 7.33
N GLY A 161 2.84 21.30 6.20
CA GLY A 161 3.70 20.12 5.97
C GLY A 161 4.93 20.03 6.88
N ASP A 162 5.28 21.12 7.54
CA ASP A 162 6.36 21.22 8.52
C ASP A 162 5.94 20.85 9.96
N GLY A 163 4.66 20.50 10.17
CA GLY A 163 4.09 20.19 11.48
C GLY A 163 3.63 21.42 12.27
N THR A 164 3.63 22.61 11.65
CA THR A 164 3.05 23.82 12.23
C THR A 164 1.56 23.93 11.86
N VAL A 165 0.81 24.77 12.57
CA VAL A 165 -0.59 25.02 12.24
C VAL A 165 -0.81 26.48 11.92
N ARG A 166 -1.38 26.77 10.75
CA ARG A 166 -1.78 28.12 10.38
C ARG A 166 -3.22 28.39 10.81
N VAL A 167 -3.44 29.45 11.58
CA VAL A 167 -4.77 29.91 11.99
C VAL A 167 -5.05 31.26 11.32
N GLY A 168 -6.26 31.44 10.79
CA GLY A 168 -6.66 32.65 10.09
C GLY A 168 -7.46 32.33 8.83
N LEU A 169 -8.41 33.20 8.48
CA LEU A 169 -9.07 33.16 7.18
C LEU A 169 -8.05 33.58 6.10
N PRO A 170 -8.09 32.99 4.89
CA PRO A 170 -7.30 33.48 3.76
C PRO A 170 -7.64 34.93 3.41
#